data_AF-A0A316L329-F1
#
_entry.id   AF-A0A316L329-F1
#
_cell.length_a   1.000
_cell.length_b   1.000
_cell.length_c   1.000
_cell.angle_alpha   90.00
_cell.angle_beta   90.00
_cell.angle_gamma   90.00
#
_symmetry.space_group_name_H-M   'P 1'
#
loop_
_entity.id
_entity.type
_entity.pdbx_description
1 polymer ?
#
loop_
_entity_poly.entity_id
_entity_poly.type
_entity_poly.pdbx_seq_one_letter_code
_entity_poly.pdbx_strand_id
1 'polypeptide(L)'
;MSKKNAQKKEFTMSREEYIEHLSMKSNEVHMTTKNSKTGCGVIDLAFPVITCREDAPCKKGGCYCCKGTQVMATVQGAYYRNYRLYHEDPVDFWNQVWFKLAHCGLLRCRYFDCGDCPDYAFVEGMVATAKKFPEMKFMAFTKKYFLVNQWIDNNGNLPDNLNIIFSAWDKDWEVLNPHHLPVAYVDFKDSEKTPVLPAKYQTCPNQKDKTITCSMCGKCWRKDLGAVVFKQH
;
A
#
# COMPACT_ATOMS: atom_id res chain seq x y z
N MET A 1 -4.99 -43.31 36.86
CA MET A 1 -5.11 -42.61 35.56
C MET A 1 -4.36 -41.28 35.67
N SER A 2 -3.15 -41.20 35.11
CA SER A 2 -2.30 -40.00 35.17
C SER A 2 -2.81 -38.94 34.20
N LYS A 3 -3.22 -37.78 34.72
CA LYS A 3 -3.52 -36.59 33.91
C LYS A 3 -2.20 -36.11 33.30
N LYS A 4 -2.01 -36.32 32.00
CA LYS A 4 -0.92 -35.69 31.25
C LYS A 4 -1.08 -34.17 31.37
N ASN A 5 -0.26 -33.55 32.22
CA ASN A 5 -0.03 -32.12 32.20
C ASN A 5 0.49 -31.77 30.81
N ALA A 6 -0.37 -31.19 29.97
CA ALA A 6 0.07 -30.53 28.76
C ALA A 6 0.98 -29.38 29.21
N GLN A 7 2.29 -29.58 29.14
CA GLN A 7 3.27 -28.52 29.28
C GLN A 7 2.86 -27.43 28.29
N LYS A 8 2.39 -26.29 28.80
CA LYS A 8 2.28 -25.05 28.02
C LYS A 8 3.69 -24.85 27.47
N LYS A 9 3.88 -25.07 26.15
CA LYS A 9 5.11 -24.66 25.48
C LYS A 9 5.20 -23.16 25.68
N GLU A 10 6.13 -22.75 26.53
CA GLU A 10 6.43 -21.35 26.75
C GLU A 10 6.97 -20.80 25.43
N PHE A 11 6.25 -19.85 24.85
CA PHE A 11 6.69 -19.19 23.64
C PHE A 11 7.74 -18.17 24.04
N THR A 12 9.01 -18.49 23.79
CA THR A 12 10.17 -17.75 24.32
C THR A 12 10.55 -16.51 23.54
N MET A 13 9.89 -16.23 22.41
CA MET A 13 10.22 -15.09 21.57
C MET A 13 9.35 -13.89 21.91
N SER A 14 9.95 -12.70 21.92
CA SER A 14 9.22 -11.45 21.84
C SER A 14 8.42 -11.38 20.53
N ARG A 15 7.50 -10.42 20.47
CA ARG A 15 6.66 -10.22 19.28
C ARG A 15 7.52 -9.80 18.08
N GLU A 16 8.51 -8.95 18.31
CA GLU A 16 9.42 -8.42 17.30
C GLU A 16 10.29 -9.54 16.72
N GLU A 17 10.90 -10.35 17.60
CA GLU A 17 11.67 -11.54 17.19
C GLU A 17 10.78 -12.53 16.41
N TYR A 18 9.51 -12.67 16.81
CA TYR A 18 8.59 -13.55 16.08
C TYR A 18 8.25 -13.01 14.69
N ILE A 19 8.05 -11.70 14.53
CA ILE A 19 7.81 -11.07 13.23
C ILE A 19 9.04 -11.22 12.33
N GLU A 20 10.23 -11.01 12.89
CA GLU A 20 11.50 -11.23 12.19
C GLU A 20 11.64 -12.69 11.75
N HIS A 21 11.43 -13.64 12.65
CA HIS A 21 11.44 -15.06 12.29
C HIS A 21 10.45 -15.38 11.16
N LEU A 22 9.24 -14.80 11.18
CA LEU A 22 8.26 -14.97 10.10
C LEU A 22 8.69 -14.34 8.78
N SER A 23 9.42 -13.23 8.80
CA SER A 23 9.93 -12.57 7.58
C SER A 23 11.04 -13.38 6.89
N MET A 24 11.77 -14.19 7.67
CA MET A 24 12.86 -15.07 7.21
C MET A 24 12.39 -16.44 6.71
N LYS A 25 11.12 -16.82 6.89
CA LYS A 25 10.61 -18.16 6.53
C LYS A 25 10.63 -18.49 5.04
N SER A 26 10.77 -17.49 4.19
CA SER A 26 10.72 -17.64 2.74
C SER A 26 11.54 -16.54 2.09
N ASN A 27 12.18 -16.86 0.96
CA ASN A 27 12.82 -15.89 0.08
C ASN A 27 11.93 -15.51 -1.11
N GLU A 28 10.62 -15.72 -0.98
CA GLU A 28 9.65 -15.32 -1.99
C GLU A 28 8.91 -14.03 -1.62
N VAL A 29 8.82 -13.12 -2.60
CA VAL A 29 7.99 -11.92 -2.49
C VAL A 29 6.55 -12.29 -2.20
N HIS A 30 5.97 -11.64 -1.20
CA HIS A 30 4.57 -11.77 -0.85
C HIS A 30 3.71 -10.81 -1.67
N MET A 31 2.88 -11.38 -2.54
CA MET A 31 1.76 -10.70 -3.17
C MET A 31 0.49 -11.53 -2.95
N THR A 32 -0.65 -10.89 -2.74
CA THR A 32 -1.87 -11.59 -2.30
C THR A 32 -3.14 -10.96 -2.85
N THR A 33 -4.20 -11.74 -2.94
CA THR A 33 -5.55 -11.33 -3.34
C THR A 33 -6.56 -11.45 -2.19
N LYS A 34 -6.05 -11.67 -0.96
CA LYS A 34 -6.86 -11.98 0.23
C LYS A 34 -7.35 -10.74 1.00
N ASN A 35 -7.03 -9.53 0.55
CA ASN A 35 -7.53 -8.33 1.19
C ASN A 35 -9.03 -8.16 0.87
N SER A 36 -9.86 -8.06 1.90
CA SER A 36 -11.32 -8.01 1.76
C SER A 36 -11.82 -6.73 1.07
N LYS A 37 -11.11 -5.61 1.21
CA LYS A 37 -11.44 -4.34 0.55
C LYS A 37 -11.11 -4.38 -0.94
N THR A 38 -9.99 -5.00 -1.31
CA THR A 38 -9.55 -5.07 -2.71
C THR A 38 -10.26 -6.19 -3.48
N GLY A 39 -10.54 -7.30 -2.81
CA GLY A 39 -11.19 -8.48 -3.38
C GLY A 39 -10.24 -9.35 -4.19
N CYS A 40 -10.73 -10.50 -4.67
CA CYS A 40 -9.89 -11.51 -5.30
C CYS A 40 -9.34 -11.12 -6.69
N GLY A 41 -9.90 -10.09 -7.32
CA GLY A 41 -9.52 -9.63 -8.66
C GLY A 41 -8.42 -8.55 -8.68
N VAL A 42 -7.77 -8.30 -7.54
CA VAL A 42 -6.66 -7.35 -7.42
C VAL A 42 -5.53 -8.03 -6.68
N ILE A 43 -4.32 -7.98 -7.24
CA ILE A 43 -3.11 -8.42 -6.54
C ILE A 43 -2.49 -7.27 -5.77
N ASP A 44 -2.25 -7.47 -4.48
CA ASP A 44 -1.70 -6.47 -3.57
C ASP A 44 -0.22 -6.78 -3.25
N LEU A 45 0.62 -5.75 -3.33
CA LEU A 45 1.99 -5.73 -2.82
C LEU A 45 2.09 -4.69 -1.71
N ALA A 46 2.52 -5.08 -0.52
CA ALA A 46 2.58 -4.19 0.65
C ALA A 46 3.93 -4.24 1.34
N PHE A 47 4.23 -3.16 2.06
CA PHE A 47 5.47 -2.93 2.79
C PHE A 47 5.18 -2.55 4.25
N PRO A 48 6.18 -2.62 5.16
CA PRO A 48 5.98 -2.30 6.55
C PRO A 48 5.95 -0.79 6.77
N VAL A 49 5.35 -0.33 7.87
CA VAL A 49 5.18 1.10 8.19
C VAL A 49 6.51 1.86 8.35
N ILE A 50 7.63 1.17 8.51
CA ILE A 50 8.97 1.78 8.52
C ILE A 50 9.32 2.45 7.18
N THR A 51 8.66 2.04 6.08
CA THR A 51 8.81 2.69 4.78
C THR A 51 8.05 4.01 4.68
N CYS A 52 7.09 4.28 5.57
CA CYS A 52 6.30 5.50 5.53
C CYS A 52 7.12 6.74 5.92
N ARG A 53 6.76 7.89 5.33
CA ARG A 53 7.33 9.20 5.66
C ARG A 53 7.32 9.48 7.17
N GLU A 54 8.42 9.98 7.71
CA GLU A 54 8.63 10.09 9.16
C GLU A 54 7.69 11.10 9.83
N ASP A 55 7.53 12.26 9.21
CA ASP A 55 6.68 13.36 9.64
C ASP A 55 5.22 13.22 9.22
N ALA A 56 4.81 12.06 8.66
CA ALA A 56 3.42 11.86 8.25
C ALA A 56 2.47 11.96 9.46
N PRO A 57 1.44 12.83 9.41
CA PRO A 57 0.57 13.13 10.56
C PRO A 57 -0.21 11.90 11.05
N CYS A 58 -0.46 10.92 10.17
CA CYS A 58 -1.12 9.67 10.56
C CYS A 58 -0.35 8.86 11.61
N LYS A 59 0.99 9.03 11.74
CA LYS A 59 1.79 8.32 12.76
C LYS A 59 1.41 8.72 14.19
N LYS A 60 0.84 9.92 14.41
CA LYS A 60 0.47 10.44 15.74
C LYS A 60 -0.76 9.78 16.37
N GLY A 61 -1.40 8.79 15.72
CA GLY A 61 -2.53 8.04 16.28
C GLY A 61 -3.65 7.70 15.30
N GLY A 62 -3.51 8.08 14.03
CA GLY A 62 -4.53 7.89 13.00
C GLY A 62 -4.25 6.78 11.99
N CYS A 63 -3.06 6.17 12.02
CA CYS A 63 -2.60 5.25 10.97
C CYS A 63 -3.48 4.00 10.89
N TYR A 64 -4.13 3.81 9.73
CA TYR A 64 -4.92 2.61 9.44
C TYR A 64 -4.08 1.32 9.51
N CYS A 65 -2.80 1.40 9.11
CA CYS A 65 -1.87 0.26 9.12
C CYS A 65 -1.51 -0.24 10.53
N CYS A 66 -1.82 0.54 11.57
CA CYS A 66 -1.58 0.18 12.97
C CYS A 66 -2.84 -0.39 13.65
N LYS A 67 -3.83 -0.87 12.88
CA LYS A 67 -5.10 -1.39 13.40
C LYS A 67 -5.52 -2.70 12.70
N GLY A 68 -6.42 -3.44 13.34
CA GLY A 68 -7.10 -4.60 12.74
C GLY A 68 -6.14 -5.71 12.29
N THR A 69 -6.38 -6.29 11.11
CA THR A 69 -5.56 -7.39 10.58
C THR A 69 -4.13 -6.97 10.24
N GLN A 70 -3.90 -5.66 10.03
CA GLN A 70 -2.57 -5.13 9.68
C GLN A 70 -1.57 -5.34 10.82
N VAL A 71 -2.03 -5.38 12.09
CA VAL A 71 -1.16 -5.66 13.25
C VAL A 71 -1.02 -7.16 13.55
N MET A 72 -1.49 -8.07 12.71
CA MET A 72 -1.21 -9.50 12.91
C MET A 72 0.26 -9.80 12.60
N ALA A 73 0.93 -10.60 13.44
CA ALA A 73 2.36 -10.89 13.27
C ALA A 73 2.67 -11.56 11.92
N THR A 74 1.76 -12.40 11.42
CA THR A 74 1.87 -13.05 10.10
C THR A 74 1.81 -12.05 8.95
N VAL A 75 0.98 -11.02 9.08
CA VAL A 75 0.83 -9.94 8.08
C VAL A 75 2.07 -9.05 8.12
N GLN A 76 2.51 -8.63 9.31
CA GLN A 76 3.75 -7.86 9.48
C GLN A 76 4.96 -8.63 8.97
N GLY A 77 5.09 -9.93 9.28
CA GLY A 77 6.17 -10.77 8.77
C GLY A 77 6.22 -10.82 7.24
N ALA A 78 5.07 -10.85 6.56
CA ALA A 78 5.00 -10.77 5.10
C ALA A 78 5.47 -9.41 4.56
N TYR A 79 5.12 -8.31 5.24
CA TYR A 79 5.57 -6.96 4.87
C TYR A 79 7.07 -6.79 5.05
N TYR A 80 7.59 -7.16 6.22
CA TYR A 80 9.02 -7.13 6.50
C TYR A 80 9.81 -8.08 5.58
N ARG A 81 9.22 -9.19 5.12
CA ARG A 81 9.83 -10.05 4.09
C ARG A 81 10.00 -9.28 2.78
N ASN A 82 8.97 -8.61 2.29
CA ASN A 82 9.07 -7.81 1.06
C ASN A 82 10.13 -6.70 1.20
N TYR A 83 10.16 -6.02 2.35
CA TYR A 83 11.15 -5.00 2.65
C TYR A 83 12.57 -5.55 2.63
N ARG A 84 12.80 -6.67 3.33
CA ARG A 84 14.08 -7.37 3.35
C ARG A 84 14.53 -7.75 1.94
N LEU A 85 13.70 -8.47 1.20
CA LEU A 85 14.04 -8.95 -0.15
C LEU A 85 14.39 -7.80 -1.10
N TYR A 86 13.65 -6.70 -1.04
CA TYR A 86 13.95 -5.51 -1.83
C TYR A 86 15.31 -4.87 -1.47
N HIS A 87 15.69 -4.84 -0.18
CA HIS A 87 16.96 -4.24 0.24
C HIS A 87 18.16 -5.16 0.06
N GLU A 88 17.98 -6.47 0.18
CA GLU A 88 19.05 -7.46 0.02
C GLU A 88 19.41 -7.67 -1.46
N ASP A 89 18.39 -7.83 -2.32
CA ASP A 89 18.58 -8.01 -3.77
C ASP A 89 17.40 -7.38 -4.53
N PRO A 90 17.47 -6.07 -4.85
CA PRO A 90 16.40 -5.38 -5.55
C PRO A 90 16.16 -5.94 -6.96
N VAL A 91 17.19 -6.51 -7.60
CA VAL A 91 17.06 -7.09 -8.95
C VAL A 91 16.21 -8.35 -8.89
N ASP A 92 16.54 -9.28 -7.98
CA ASP A 92 15.76 -10.49 -7.79
C ASP A 92 14.34 -10.18 -7.27
N PHE A 93 14.19 -9.22 -6.35
CA PHE A 93 12.89 -8.77 -5.89
C PHE A 93 11.95 -8.41 -7.06
N TRP A 94 12.42 -7.57 -7.99
CA TRP A 94 11.60 -7.18 -9.15
C TRP A 94 11.38 -8.33 -10.13
N ASN A 95 12.37 -9.21 -10.33
CA ASN A 95 12.19 -10.43 -11.13
C ASN A 95 11.06 -11.31 -10.56
N GLN A 96 11.01 -11.49 -9.24
CA GLN A 96 9.94 -12.24 -8.58
C GLN A 96 8.57 -11.55 -8.70
N VAL A 97 8.53 -10.21 -8.55
CA VAL A 97 7.30 -9.42 -8.76
C VAL A 97 6.79 -9.62 -10.18
N TRP A 98 7.65 -9.46 -11.19
CA TRP A 98 7.28 -9.63 -12.59
C TRP A 98 6.86 -11.06 -12.91
N PHE A 99 7.54 -12.06 -12.35
CA PHE A 99 7.13 -13.45 -12.50
C PHE A 99 5.72 -13.67 -11.95
N LYS A 100 5.41 -13.15 -10.76
CA LYS A 100 4.07 -13.29 -10.16
C LYS A 100 3.01 -12.56 -10.97
N LEU A 101 3.29 -11.35 -11.45
CA LEU A 101 2.37 -10.57 -12.29
C LEU A 101 2.07 -11.29 -13.61
N ALA A 102 3.09 -11.81 -14.30
CA ALA A 102 2.94 -12.52 -15.57
C ALA A 102 2.05 -13.78 -15.47
N HIS A 103 2.01 -14.42 -14.29
CA HIS A 103 1.31 -15.70 -14.09
C HIS A 103 0.08 -15.60 -13.19
N CYS A 104 -0.29 -14.41 -12.70
CA CYS A 104 -1.43 -14.28 -11.79
C CYS A 104 -2.80 -14.30 -12.51
N GLY A 105 -2.84 -14.03 -13.82
CA GLY A 105 -4.08 -13.96 -14.59
C GLY A 105 -4.98 -12.75 -14.24
N LEU A 106 -4.46 -11.78 -13.48
CA LEU A 106 -5.20 -10.59 -13.04
C LEU A 106 -4.82 -9.36 -13.85
N LEU A 107 -5.73 -8.40 -13.94
CA LEU A 107 -5.54 -7.16 -14.70
C LEU A 107 -5.24 -5.94 -13.83
N ARG A 108 -5.20 -6.10 -12.50
CA ARG A 108 -5.02 -4.99 -11.56
C ARG A 108 -4.06 -5.35 -10.44
N CYS A 109 -3.07 -4.49 -10.25
CA CYS A 109 -2.15 -4.52 -9.13
C CYS A 109 -2.31 -3.26 -8.28
N ARG A 110 -2.35 -3.42 -6.96
CA ARG A 110 -2.30 -2.32 -5.99
C ARG A 110 -0.98 -2.40 -5.24
N TYR A 111 -0.23 -1.32 -5.32
CA TYR A 111 0.87 -1.06 -4.42
C TYR A 111 0.33 -0.45 -3.13
N PHE A 112 0.88 -0.92 -2.02
CA PHE A 112 0.69 -0.44 -0.66
C PHE A 112 -0.76 -0.52 -0.16
N ASP A 113 -1.11 -1.68 0.38
CA ASP A 113 -2.19 -1.74 1.37
C ASP A 113 -1.73 -1.31 2.77
N CYS A 114 -0.42 -1.44 3.01
CA CYS A 114 0.32 -0.94 4.16
C CYS A 114 1.70 -0.47 3.67
N GLY A 115 2.35 0.39 4.46
CA GLY A 115 3.63 1.00 4.10
C GLY A 115 3.48 2.10 3.05
N ASP A 116 4.61 2.48 2.48
CA ASP A 116 4.73 3.43 1.39
C ASP A 116 5.96 3.07 0.53
N CYS A 117 6.23 3.83 -0.52
CA CYS A 117 7.41 3.66 -1.35
C CYS A 117 8.69 3.78 -0.51
N PRO A 118 9.62 2.80 -0.48
CA PRO A 118 10.81 2.88 0.34
C PRO A 118 11.75 4.02 -0.10
N ASP A 119 12.01 4.15 -1.40
CA ASP A 119 12.96 5.12 -1.98
C ASP A 119 12.61 5.47 -3.44
N TYR A 120 13.49 6.24 -4.10
CA TYR A 120 13.34 6.66 -5.50
C TYR A 120 13.47 5.49 -6.49
N ALA A 121 14.39 4.55 -6.25
CA ALA A 121 14.60 3.39 -7.11
C ALA A 121 13.37 2.47 -7.15
N PHE A 122 12.60 2.41 -6.07
CA PHE A 122 11.33 1.70 -6.07
C PHE A 122 10.28 2.37 -6.97
N VAL A 123 10.26 3.71 -7.07
CA VAL A 123 9.41 4.43 -8.03
C VAL A 123 9.80 4.06 -9.46
N GLU A 124 11.11 3.98 -9.75
CA GLU A 124 11.61 3.52 -11.05
C GLU A 124 11.17 2.09 -11.34
N GLY A 125 11.24 1.19 -10.35
CA GLY A 125 10.76 -0.18 -10.46
C GLY A 125 9.25 -0.28 -10.70
N MET A 126 8.44 0.58 -10.07
CA MET A 126 7.00 0.67 -10.35
C MET A 126 6.73 1.11 -11.80
N VAL A 127 7.48 2.10 -12.30
CA VAL A 127 7.37 2.56 -13.69
C VAL A 127 7.84 1.49 -14.68
N ALA A 128 8.97 0.84 -14.41
CA ALA A 128 9.48 -0.27 -15.23
C ALA A 128 8.48 -1.42 -15.29
N THR A 129 7.87 -1.75 -14.16
CA THR A 129 6.79 -2.76 -14.08
C THR A 129 5.60 -2.36 -14.96
N ALA A 130 5.13 -1.11 -14.85
CA ALA A 130 4.02 -0.62 -15.65
C ALA A 130 4.32 -0.66 -17.16
N LYS A 131 5.54 -0.32 -17.57
CA LYS A 131 6.00 -0.43 -18.97
C LYS A 131 6.08 -1.89 -19.44
N LYS A 132 6.46 -2.81 -18.56
CA LYS A 132 6.60 -4.24 -18.87
C LYS A 132 5.25 -4.96 -19.05
N PHE A 133 4.21 -4.50 -18.36
CA PHE A 133 2.87 -5.09 -18.39
C PHE A 133 1.80 -4.05 -18.81
N PRO A 134 1.80 -3.61 -20.08
CA PRO A 134 0.93 -2.52 -20.55
C PRO A 134 -0.57 -2.82 -20.43
N GLU A 135 -0.96 -4.10 -20.43
CA GLU A 135 -2.33 -4.59 -20.26
C GLU A 135 -2.82 -4.53 -18.81
N MET A 136 -1.91 -4.53 -17.84
CA MET A 136 -2.24 -4.46 -16.42
C MET A 136 -2.37 -3.01 -15.97
N LYS A 137 -3.33 -2.73 -15.08
CA LYS A 137 -3.45 -1.43 -14.40
C LYS A 137 -2.80 -1.49 -13.02
N PHE A 138 -2.01 -0.49 -12.70
CA PHE A 138 -1.32 -0.31 -11.43
C PHE A 138 -1.85 0.92 -10.71
N MET A 139 -1.93 0.85 -9.38
CA MET A 139 -2.18 2.03 -8.56
C MET A 139 -1.36 2.04 -7.28
N ALA A 140 -1.03 3.22 -6.77
CA ALA A 140 -0.44 3.42 -5.44
C ALA A 140 -1.07 4.63 -4.74
N PHE A 141 -1.35 4.52 -3.44
CA PHE A 141 -1.49 5.71 -2.58
C PHE A 141 -0.13 5.99 -1.95
N THR A 142 0.31 7.24 -1.95
CA THR A 142 1.59 7.61 -1.32
C THR A 142 1.51 8.95 -0.62
N LYS A 143 2.32 9.09 0.44
CA LYS A 143 2.61 10.34 1.15
C LYS A 143 4.01 10.88 0.80
N LYS A 144 4.81 10.11 0.07
CA LYS A 144 6.15 10.48 -0.40
C LYS A 144 6.11 11.21 -1.74
N TYR A 145 5.39 12.33 -1.75
CA TYR A 145 5.18 13.17 -2.94
C TYR A 145 6.49 13.54 -3.61
N PHE A 146 7.51 13.86 -2.80
CA PHE A 146 8.83 14.28 -3.27
C PHE A 146 9.49 13.25 -4.20
N LEU A 147 9.37 11.94 -3.92
CA LEU A 147 9.95 10.90 -4.78
C LEU A 147 9.28 10.87 -6.16
N VAL A 148 7.96 11.00 -6.16
CA VAL A 148 7.15 10.92 -7.39
C VAL A 148 7.29 12.19 -8.22
N ASN A 149 7.26 13.36 -7.57
CA ASN A 149 7.51 14.64 -8.24
C ASN A 149 8.91 14.67 -8.84
N GLN A 150 9.94 14.33 -8.05
CA GLN A 150 11.31 14.24 -8.54
C GLN A 150 11.42 13.30 -9.75
N TRP A 151 10.70 12.17 -9.74
CA TRP A 151 10.72 11.25 -10.88
C TRP A 151 10.09 11.90 -12.12
N ILE A 152 8.96 12.60 -11.97
CA ILE A 152 8.27 13.28 -13.07
C ILE A 152 9.10 14.46 -13.60
N ASP A 153 9.71 15.25 -12.72
CA ASP A 153 10.62 16.34 -13.11
C ASP A 153 11.77 15.84 -13.98
N ASN A 154 12.32 14.66 -13.64
CA ASN A 154 13.45 14.08 -14.35
C ASN A 154 13.09 13.31 -15.63
N ASN A 155 11.88 12.72 -15.70
CA ASN A 155 11.53 11.73 -16.73
C ASN A 155 10.25 12.04 -17.52
N GLY A 156 9.52 13.10 -17.14
CA GLY A 156 8.22 13.43 -17.70
C GLY A 156 7.09 12.56 -17.14
N ASN A 157 6.13 12.21 -18.00
CA ASN A 157 4.87 11.62 -17.55
C ASN A 157 5.00 10.15 -17.08
N LEU A 158 4.25 9.81 -16.03
CA LEU A 158 4.05 8.42 -15.59
C LEU A 158 3.31 7.61 -16.68
N PRO A 159 3.58 6.30 -16.82
CA PRO A 159 2.85 5.43 -17.75
C PRO A 159 1.32 5.51 -17.58
N ASP A 160 0.58 5.39 -18.67
CA ASP A 160 -0.90 5.53 -18.69
C ASP A 160 -1.61 4.48 -17.83
N ASN A 161 -0.98 3.33 -17.64
CA ASN A 161 -1.48 2.25 -16.81
C ASN A 161 -1.01 2.32 -15.35
N LEU A 162 -0.25 3.33 -14.93
CA LEU A 162 0.19 3.54 -13.55
C LEU A 162 -0.46 4.78 -12.93
N ASN A 163 -1.42 4.60 -12.02
CA ASN A 163 -2.08 5.69 -11.32
C ASN A 163 -1.53 5.90 -9.90
N ILE A 164 -0.74 6.94 -9.70
CA ILE A 164 -0.25 7.31 -8.37
C ILE A 164 -1.17 8.40 -7.80
N ILE A 165 -1.67 8.17 -6.60
CA ILE A 165 -2.62 9.05 -5.91
C ILE A 165 -1.95 9.57 -4.63
N PHE A 166 -1.84 10.90 -4.50
CA PHE A 166 -1.29 11.52 -3.32
C PHE A 166 -2.29 11.49 -2.15
N SER A 167 -1.84 11.07 -0.97
CA SER A 167 -2.73 10.89 0.19
C SER A 167 -2.67 12.08 1.14
N ALA A 168 -3.48 13.11 0.89
CA ALA A 168 -3.74 14.21 1.82
C ALA A 168 -4.36 13.68 3.12
N TRP A 169 -3.72 13.96 4.25
CA TRP A 169 -4.16 13.48 5.55
C TRP A 169 -4.74 14.61 6.39
N ASP A 170 -3.93 15.61 6.74
CA ASP A 170 -4.28 16.68 7.67
C ASP A 170 -4.37 18.03 6.96
N LYS A 171 -5.20 18.96 7.45
CA LYS A 171 -5.32 20.32 6.89
C LYS A 171 -4.02 21.12 6.94
N ASP A 172 -3.19 20.89 7.95
CA ASP A 172 -1.97 21.64 8.19
C ASP A 172 -0.76 20.98 7.53
N TRP A 173 -1.01 19.99 6.66
CA TRP A 173 0.02 19.18 6.03
C TRP A 173 -0.07 19.30 4.51
N GLU A 174 0.85 20.10 3.96
CA GLU A 174 0.88 20.46 2.56
C GLU A 174 1.10 19.24 1.64
N VAL A 175 0.32 19.19 0.56
CA VAL A 175 0.46 18.21 -0.52
C VAL A 175 1.07 18.91 -1.73
N LEU A 176 2.41 18.88 -1.81
CA LEU A 176 3.15 19.38 -2.95
C LEU A 176 2.84 18.55 -4.20
N ASN A 177 1.98 19.06 -5.07
CA ASN A 177 1.48 18.36 -6.26
C ASN A 177 1.54 19.23 -7.53
N PRO A 178 2.75 19.64 -7.97
CA PRO A 178 2.93 20.51 -9.14
C PRO A 178 2.48 19.84 -10.45
N HIS A 179 2.40 18.51 -10.49
CA HIS A 179 1.99 17.74 -11.68
C HIS A 179 0.52 17.35 -11.69
N HIS A 180 -0.28 17.89 -10.77
CA HIS A 180 -1.73 17.68 -10.73
C HIS A 180 -2.16 16.21 -10.71
N LEU A 181 -1.39 15.35 -10.03
CA LEU A 181 -1.77 13.95 -9.82
C LEU A 181 -3.07 13.86 -8.99
N PRO A 182 -3.85 12.77 -9.12
CA PRO A 182 -5.01 12.56 -8.28
C PRO A 182 -4.68 12.64 -6.78
N VAL A 183 -5.63 13.13 -5.98
CA VAL A 183 -5.44 13.30 -4.53
C VAL A 183 -6.56 12.59 -3.76
N ALA A 184 -6.16 11.81 -2.76
CA ALA A 184 -7.03 11.19 -1.78
C ALA A 184 -7.04 11.99 -0.49
N TYR A 185 -8.22 12.40 -0.04
CA TYR A 185 -8.42 13.16 1.19
C TYR A 185 -9.08 12.30 2.26
N VAL A 186 -8.77 12.57 3.52
CA VAL A 186 -9.46 11.98 4.67
C VAL A 186 -10.48 12.97 5.20
N ASP A 187 -11.73 12.54 5.28
CA ASP A 187 -12.83 13.25 5.95
C ASP A 187 -12.89 12.74 7.39
N PHE A 188 -12.30 13.49 8.32
CA PHE A 188 -12.24 13.12 9.73
C PHE A 188 -13.55 13.39 10.43
N LYS A 189 -13.84 12.59 11.47
CA LYS A 189 -14.96 12.87 12.38
C LYS A 189 -14.80 14.22 13.07
N ASP A 190 -13.55 14.60 13.33
CA ASP A 190 -13.16 15.94 13.77
C ASP A 190 -12.91 16.83 12.54
N SER A 191 -13.89 17.66 12.21
CA SER A 191 -13.83 18.55 11.05
C SER A 191 -12.67 19.54 11.12
N GLU A 192 -12.15 19.86 12.30
CA GLU A 192 -11.03 20.79 12.45
C GLU A 192 -9.72 20.22 11.92
N LYS A 193 -9.61 18.89 11.80
CA LYS A 193 -8.44 18.20 11.23
C LYS A 193 -8.61 17.89 9.74
N THR A 194 -9.82 18.07 9.21
CA THR A 194 -10.14 17.67 7.84
C THR A 194 -9.47 18.64 6.85
N PRO A 195 -8.63 18.15 5.92
CA PRO A 195 -8.08 18.98 4.87
C PRO A 195 -9.19 19.60 4.03
N VAL A 196 -8.91 20.77 3.46
CA VAL A 196 -9.86 21.45 2.59
C VAL A 196 -10.22 20.53 1.43
N LEU A 197 -11.47 20.06 1.42
CA LEU A 197 -11.97 19.17 0.39
C LEU A 197 -12.22 19.97 -0.90
N PRO A 198 -11.87 19.42 -2.08
CA PRO A 198 -12.15 20.09 -3.34
C PRO A 198 -13.66 20.12 -3.61
N ALA A 199 -14.14 21.12 -4.35
CA ALA A 199 -15.58 21.27 -4.66
C ALA A 199 -16.19 20.06 -5.41
N LYS A 200 -15.36 19.35 -6.18
CA LYS A 200 -15.74 18.11 -6.88
C LYS A 200 -14.82 16.99 -6.42
N TYR A 201 -15.41 15.93 -5.88
CA TYR A 201 -14.69 14.72 -5.49
C TYR A 201 -15.56 13.48 -5.69
N GLN A 202 -14.90 12.34 -5.77
CA GLN A 202 -15.51 11.02 -5.79
C GLN A 202 -15.45 10.37 -4.41
N THR A 203 -16.38 9.46 -4.10
CA THR A 203 -16.33 8.66 -2.87
C THR A 203 -16.16 7.18 -3.19
N CYS A 204 -15.49 6.44 -2.29
CA CYS A 204 -15.38 5.00 -2.42
C CYS A 204 -16.71 4.31 -2.07
N PRO A 205 -17.29 3.47 -2.96
CA PRO A 205 -18.56 2.79 -2.70
C PRO A 205 -18.46 1.79 -1.54
N ASN A 206 -17.28 1.21 -1.30
CA ASN A 206 -17.00 0.32 -0.17
C ASN A 206 -17.30 0.96 1.21
N GLN A 207 -17.36 2.29 1.28
CA GLN A 207 -17.69 2.99 2.53
C GLN A 207 -19.17 2.86 2.91
N LYS A 208 -20.04 2.69 1.91
CA LYS A 208 -21.49 2.50 2.10
C LYS A 208 -21.86 1.02 2.07
N ASP A 209 -21.22 0.25 1.20
CA ASP A 209 -21.47 -1.18 1.04
C ASP A 209 -20.16 -1.96 0.99
N LYS A 210 -19.88 -2.71 2.06
CA LYS A 210 -18.63 -3.47 2.21
C LYS A 210 -18.50 -4.63 1.22
N THR A 211 -19.59 -5.03 0.55
CA THR A 211 -19.57 -6.07 -0.49
C THR A 211 -18.99 -5.56 -1.81
N ILE A 212 -19.00 -4.24 -2.05
CA ILE A 212 -18.40 -3.63 -3.25
C ILE A 212 -16.90 -3.47 -3.03
N THR A 213 -16.12 -4.37 -3.62
CA THR A 213 -14.65 -4.37 -3.54
C THR A 213 -13.99 -3.54 -4.65
N CYS A 214 -12.67 -3.32 -4.55
CA CYS A 214 -11.91 -2.69 -5.63
C CYS A 214 -11.92 -3.50 -6.93
N SER A 215 -11.98 -4.83 -6.86
CA SER A 215 -12.07 -5.69 -8.04
C SER A 215 -13.32 -5.41 -8.90
N MET A 216 -14.42 -5.02 -8.26
CA MET A 216 -15.66 -4.60 -8.93
C MET A 216 -15.61 -3.13 -9.35
N CYS A 217 -15.10 -2.25 -8.50
CA CYS A 217 -15.19 -0.80 -8.69
C CYS A 217 -14.12 -0.23 -9.65
N GLY A 218 -12.85 -0.58 -9.45
CA GLY A 218 -11.73 -0.15 -10.32
C GLY A 218 -11.41 1.35 -10.38
N LYS A 219 -12.19 2.25 -9.76
CA LYS A 219 -12.04 3.71 -9.93
C LYS A 219 -10.64 4.25 -9.64
N CYS A 220 -9.97 3.74 -8.60
CA CYS A 220 -8.63 4.19 -8.21
C CYS A 220 -7.53 3.84 -9.22
N TRP A 221 -7.81 3.01 -10.23
CA TRP A 221 -6.87 2.71 -11.31
C TRP A 221 -7.02 3.64 -12.51
N ARG A 222 -8.00 4.56 -12.51
CA ARG A 222 -8.23 5.50 -13.60
C ARG A 222 -7.47 6.80 -13.38
N LYS A 223 -6.81 7.29 -14.43
CA LYS A 223 -6.08 8.58 -14.41
C LYS A 223 -6.99 9.79 -14.22
N ASP A 224 -8.25 9.67 -14.66
CA ASP A 224 -9.27 10.72 -14.56
C ASP A 224 -9.96 10.80 -13.17
N LEU A 225 -9.43 10.11 -12.15
CA LEU A 225 -10.03 10.08 -10.82
C LEU A 225 -10.20 11.49 -10.21
N GLY A 226 -9.21 12.37 -10.42
CA GLY A 226 -9.16 13.69 -9.80
C GLY A 226 -9.03 13.56 -8.27
N ALA A 227 -10.06 13.97 -7.53
CA ALA A 227 -10.09 13.86 -6.08
C ALA A 227 -10.96 12.70 -5.59
N VAL A 228 -10.50 11.98 -4.57
CA VAL A 228 -11.29 10.96 -3.87
C VAL A 228 -11.30 11.22 -2.36
N VAL A 229 -12.46 11.13 -1.73
CA VAL A 229 -12.61 11.36 -0.29
C VAL A 229 -12.93 10.06 0.43
N PHE A 230 -12.17 9.79 1.50
CA PHE A 230 -12.36 8.67 2.39
C PHE A 230 -12.79 9.14 3.78
N LYS A 231 -13.89 8.60 4.31
CA LYS A 231 -14.29 8.85 5.69
C LYS A 231 -13.35 8.12 6.64
N GLN A 232 -13.01 8.77 7.74
CA GLN A 232 -12.25 8.14 8.81
C GLN A 232 -13.01 6.91 9.36
N HIS A 233 -12.31 5.79 9.44
CA HIS A 233 -12.76 4.56 10.08
C HIS A 233 -12.76 4.74 11.61
#